data_AF-A0A8S0FMB9-F1
#
_entry.id   AF-A0A8S0FMB9-F1
#
_cell.length_a   1.000
_cell.length_b   1.000
_cell.length_c   1.000
_cell.angle_alpha   90.00
_cell.angle_beta   90.00
_cell.angle_gamma   90.00
#
_symmetry.space_group_name_H-M   'P 1'
#
loop_
_entity.id
_entity.type
_entity.pdbx_description
1 polymer ?
#
loop_
_entity_poly.entity_id
_entity_poly.type
_entity_poly.pdbx_seq_one_letter_code
_entity_poly.pdbx_strand_id
1 'polypeptide(L)'
;MGKLGGGELNFSSDIDLIFAWPEHGCTQGGRRELDNAQFFTRMGQRLIKVLDQPTQDGFVYRVDMRLRPFGESGPLVLSFAALEDYYQEQGRDWERYAMVKARIMGDSDGVYANELRNALLRPFVFRRYIDFSVIQSLRNMKGMIAREVRRRGLTDNIKLGAGGIREIEFIVQVFQLIRGGREPSLQSRSLLPTLSAIAALHLLSENDAEQLRVAYLFLRRLENLLQSINDEQTQTLPSDELNRARLAWAMDFADWPQLTGVLTAHMANVRRVFNELIGDDESETQEESLSEQWRELWQDALQEDDTTPVLAHLSEDDRKQVLMLIADFRKELDKRTIGPRGRQVLDHLMPHLLSDVCAREDAAVTLSRITALLVGIVTRTTYLELLSEFPAALKHLISLCAASPMIASQLARYPLLLDELLDPNTLYQPTATDAYRDELLPVFAARAGR
;
A
#
# COMPACT_ATOMS: atom_id res chain seq x y z
N MET A 1 11.69 1.44 11.82
CA MET A 1 11.01 0.68 10.75
C MET A 1 12.04 0.26 9.71
N GLY A 2 11.63 -0.46 8.65
CA GLY A 2 12.49 -0.77 7.51
C GLY A 2 13.84 -1.39 7.89
N LYS A 3 14.90 -0.97 7.19
CA LYS A 3 16.26 -1.46 7.39
C LYS A 3 16.83 -1.15 8.78
N LEU A 4 16.46 -0.03 9.40
CA LEU A 4 16.85 0.29 10.78
C LEU A 4 16.27 -0.74 11.78
N GLY A 5 15.00 -1.07 11.61
CA GLY A 5 14.32 -2.02 12.47
C GLY A 5 14.83 -3.45 12.30
N GLY A 6 15.17 -3.83 11.07
CA GLY A 6 15.84 -5.09 10.73
C GLY A 6 17.30 -5.18 11.17
N GLY A 7 17.92 -4.10 11.65
CA GLY A 7 19.34 -4.08 12.03
C GLY A 7 20.27 -4.21 10.81
N GLU A 8 19.81 -3.69 9.66
CA GLU A 8 20.42 -3.89 8.36
C GLU A 8 20.45 -2.57 7.58
N LEU A 9 20.76 -1.46 8.26
CA LEU A 9 20.81 -0.11 7.69
C LEU A 9 21.71 -0.05 6.45
N ASN A 10 21.34 0.79 5.49
CA ASN A 10 22.22 1.15 4.37
C ASN A 10 23.30 2.13 4.84
N PHE A 11 24.38 2.29 4.06
CA PHE A 11 25.45 3.23 4.39
C PHE A 11 24.93 4.67 4.41
N SER A 12 24.23 5.07 3.35
CA SER A 12 23.51 6.33 3.27
C SER A 12 22.01 6.02 3.26
N SER A 13 21.31 6.29 4.37
CA SER A 13 19.92 5.88 4.56
C SER A 13 19.13 6.89 5.37
N ASP A 14 17.85 7.02 5.04
CA ASP A 14 16.87 7.58 5.97
C ASP A 14 16.66 6.61 7.14
N ILE A 15 16.22 7.14 8.27
CA ILE A 15 15.69 6.36 9.38
C ILE A 15 14.17 6.49 9.44
N ASP A 16 13.49 5.39 9.11
CA ASP A 16 12.04 5.31 9.17
C ASP A 16 11.57 5.14 10.63
N LEU A 17 10.84 6.10 11.19
CA LEU A 17 10.42 6.12 12.59
C LEU A 17 8.89 6.24 12.74
N ILE A 18 8.37 5.66 13.82
CA ILE A 18 7.01 5.85 14.31
C ILE A 18 7.13 6.17 15.80
N PHE A 19 6.47 7.24 16.25
CA PHE A 19 6.47 7.62 17.65
C PHE A 19 5.13 7.28 18.30
N ALA A 20 5.20 6.72 19.50
CA ALA A 20 4.02 6.41 20.30
C ALA A 20 4.29 6.68 21.78
N TRP A 21 3.22 6.92 22.56
CA TRP A 21 3.28 7.03 24.02
C TRP A 21 2.19 6.17 24.67
N PRO A 22 2.39 5.70 25.91
CA PRO A 22 1.47 4.72 26.50
C PRO A 22 0.14 5.31 26.95
N GLU A 23 0.16 6.31 27.83
CA GLU A 23 -1.05 6.73 28.56
C GLU A 23 -1.44 8.20 28.32
N HIS A 24 -2.75 8.45 28.30
CA HIS A 24 -3.31 9.79 28.35
C HIS A 24 -3.12 10.40 29.74
N GLY A 25 -3.10 11.73 29.80
CA GLY A 25 -2.93 12.47 31.05
C GLY A 25 -2.15 13.75 30.83
N CYS A 26 -1.54 14.24 31.90
CA CYS A 26 -0.74 15.44 31.87
C CYS A 26 0.67 15.20 32.42
N THR A 27 1.63 15.96 31.91
CA THR A 27 3.01 15.94 32.38
C THR A 27 3.12 16.45 33.80
N GLN A 28 3.88 15.77 34.67
CA GLN A 28 4.13 16.20 36.04
C GLN A 28 5.57 16.71 36.26
N GLY A 29 5.78 17.52 37.29
CA GLY A 29 7.12 17.96 37.73
C GLY A 29 7.76 19.09 36.90
N GLY A 30 7.12 19.54 35.82
CA GLY A 30 7.55 20.69 35.03
C GLY A 30 7.05 22.04 35.58
N ARG A 31 7.59 23.15 35.06
CA ARG A 31 7.09 24.51 35.37
C ARG A 31 5.63 24.74 34.97
N ARG A 32 5.14 23.96 34.01
CA ARG A 32 3.77 24.01 33.51
C ARG A 32 3.29 22.60 33.20
N GLU A 33 2.07 22.30 33.61
CA GLU A 33 1.36 21.09 33.22
C GLU A 33 0.90 21.20 31.76
N LEU A 34 1.21 20.18 30.96
CA LEU A 34 0.79 20.06 29.57
C LEU A 34 0.10 18.72 29.38
N ASP A 35 -0.90 18.69 28.50
CA ASP A 35 -1.45 17.44 27.97
C ASP A 35 -0.32 16.60 27.35
N ASN A 36 -0.26 15.31 27.69
CA ASN A 36 0.72 14.35 27.18
C ASN A 36 0.78 14.36 25.65
N ALA A 37 -0.36 14.45 24.95
CA ALA A 37 -0.38 14.46 23.50
C ALA A 37 0.38 15.68 22.94
N GLN A 38 0.18 16.87 23.54
CA GLN A 38 0.89 18.09 23.16
C GLN A 38 2.38 18.01 23.50
N PHE A 39 2.72 17.45 24.67
CA PHE A 39 4.10 17.28 25.10
C PHE A 39 4.87 16.37 24.14
N PHE A 40 4.35 15.16 23.85
CA PHE A 40 5.02 14.20 22.98
C PHE A 40 5.07 14.68 21.53
N THR A 41 4.05 15.39 21.05
CA THR A 41 4.10 16.02 19.72
C THR A 41 5.26 17.01 19.62
N ARG A 42 5.42 17.91 20.59
CA ARG A 42 6.53 18.87 20.62
C ARG A 42 7.88 18.18 20.77
N MET A 43 7.95 17.13 21.59
CA MET A 43 9.16 16.32 21.75
C MET A 43 9.56 15.64 20.45
N GLY A 44 8.61 14.98 19.76
CA GLY A 44 8.84 14.33 18.47
C GLY A 44 9.34 15.31 17.40
N GLN A 45 8.70 16.48 17.29
CA GLN A 45 9.14 17.55 16.37
C GLN A 45 10.58 18.01 16.68
N ARG A 46 10.93 18.17 17.95
CA ARG A 46 12.29 18.55 18.35
C ARG A 46 13.30 17.43 18.09
N LEU A 47 12.94 16.18 18.32
CA LEU A 47 13.80 15.03 18.03
C LEU A 47 14.12 14.94 16.54
N ILE A 48 13.11 15.06 15.67
CA ILE A 48 13.29 15.11 14.21
C ILE A 48 14.22 16.25 13.84
N LYS A 49 13.97 17.46 14.37
CA LYS A 49 14.82 18.63 14.12
C LYS A 49 16.27 18.40 14.52
N VAL A 50 16.53 17.76 15.67
CA VAL A 50 17.90 17.47 16.12
C VAL A 50 18.62 16.47 15.22
N LEU A 51 17.89 15.53 14.62
CA LEU A 51 18.46 14.48 13.77
C LEU A 51 18.69 14.96 12.33
N ASP A 52 17.71 15.67 11.77
CA ASP A 52 17.59 15.91 10.33
C ASP A 52 18.03 17.33 9.92
N GLN A 53 17.96 18.31 10.82
CA GLN A 53 18.26 19.69 10.45
C GLN A 53 19.74 19.86 10.05
N PRO A 54 20.05 20.34 8.83
CA PRO A 54 21.41 20.64 8.44
C PRO A 54 21.98 21.81 9.26
N THR A 55 23.22 21.64 9.72
CA THR A 55 24.02 22.62 10.46
C THR A 55 25.37 22.80 9.78
N GLN A 56 26.26 23.63 10.33
CA GLN A 56 27.66 23.72 9.88
C GLN A 56 28.42 22.39 10.02
N ASP A 57 27.93 21.48 10.88
CA ASP A 57 28.49 20.15 11.11
C ASP A 57 27.79 19.06 10.27
N GLY A 58 26.89 19.45 9.35
CA GLY A 58 26.04 18.53 8.58
C GLY A 58 24.74 18.18 9.31
N PHE A 59 24.25 16.97 9.11
CA PHE A 59 23.06 16.40 9.75
C PHE A 59 23.40 15.01 10.32
N VAL A 60 22.56 14.46 11.21
CA VAL A 60 22.81 13.13 11.81
C VAL A 60 22.21 12.04 10.93
N TYR A 61 20.88 12.10 10.72
CA TYR A 61 20.15 11.23 9.81
C TYR A 61 18.94 11.97 9.26
N ARG A 62 18.64 11.73 7.99
CA ARG A 62 17.34 12.08 7.41
C ARG A 62 16.26 11.21 8.05
N VAL A 63 15.14 11.81 8.46
CA VAL A 63 14.08 11.10 9.19
C VAL A 63 12.84 10.99 8.34
N ASP A 64 12.36 9.76 8.13
CA ASP A 64 11.10 9.49 7.45
C ASP A 64 10.02 9.05 8.44
N MET A 65 8.90 9.77 8.47
CA MET A 65 7.76 9.52 9.36
C MET A 65 6.53 9.00 8.61
N ARG A 66 6.63 8.70 7.30
CA ARG A 66 5.48 8.40 6.42
C ARG A 66 4.81 7.06 6.71
N LEU A 67 5.50 6.13 7.36
CA LEU A 67 4.96 4.81 7.72
C LEU A 67 4.08 4.83 8.98
N ARG A 68 3.89 5.98 9.64
CA ARG A 68 3.01 6.10 10.80
C ARG A 68 1.53 5.97 10.42
N PRO A 69 0.64 5.57 11.35
CA PRO A 69 -0.80 5.58 11.13
C PRO A 69 -1.31 6.88 10.50
N PHE A 70 -2.18 6.76 9.49
CA PHE A 70 -2.71 7.86 8.67
C PHE A 70 -1.67 8.63 7.83
N GLY A 71 -0.44 8.12 7.73
CA GLY A 71 0.62 8.67 6.87
C GLY A 71 0.97 10.13 7.19
N GLU A 72 1.22 10.93 6.15
CA GLU A 72 1.58 12.35 6.28
C GLU A 72 0.47 13.21 6.91
N SER A 73 -0.78 12.85 6.69
CA SER A 73 -1.97 13.54 7.21
C SER A 73 -2.25 13.21 8.69
N GLY A 74 -1.61 12.16 9.22
CA GLY A 74 -1.78 11.70 10.59
C GLY A 74 -1.06 12.52 11.64
N PRO A 75 -1.50 12.43 12.91
CA PRO A 75 -0.74 12.99 14.03
C PRO A 75 0.69 12.40 14.04
N LEU A 76 1.66 13.22 14.45
CA LEU A 76 3.07 12.81 14.45
C LEU A 76 3.35 11.67 15.44
N VAL A 77 2.59 11.65 16.53
CA VAL A 77 2.72 10.69 17.63
C VAL A 77 1.31 10.19 17.97
N LEU A 78 1.15 8.92 18.32
CA LEU A 78 -0.12 8.33 18.76
C LEU A 78 -0.02 7.74 20.18
N SER A 79 -1.13 7.73 20.92
CA SER A 79 -1.22 6.91 22.14
C SER A 79 -1.26 5.44 21.78
N PHE A 80 -0.94 4.55 22.73
CA PHE A 80 -1.06 3.11 22.52
C PHE A 80 -2.49 2.70 22.19
N ALA A 81 -3.48 3.26 22.88
CA ALA A 81 -4.89 3.04 22.57
C ALA A 81 -5.25 3.43 21.12
N ALA A 82 -4.85 4.63 20.67
CA ALA A 82 -5.14 5.05 19.30
C ALA A 82 -4.40 4.22 18.24
N LEU A 83 -3.19 3.75 18.57
CA LEU A 83 -2.40 2.86 17.71
C LEU A 83 -3.04 1.46 17.64
N GLU A 84 -3.57 0.95 18.75
CA GLU A 84 -4.33 -0.29 18.81
C GLU A 84 -5.57 -0.23 17.93
N ASP A 85 -6.42 0.78 18.15
CA ASP A 85 -7.64 1.01 17.39
C ASP A 85 -7.35 1.06 15.89
N TYR A 86 -6.30 1.82 15.50
CA TYR A 86 -5.90 1.92 14.10
C TYR A 86 -5.53 0.57 13.48
N TYR A 87 -4.64 -0.19 14.11
CA TYR A 87 -4.17 -1.45 13.51
C TYR A 87 -5.21 -2.57 13.58
N GLN A 88 -6.09 -2.55 14.58
CA GLN A 88 -7.21 -3.50 14.67
C GLN A 88 -8.29 -3.21 13.64
N GLU A 89 -8.69 -1.95 13.48
CA GLU A 89 -9.83 -1.58 12.64
C GLU A 89 -9.45 -1.25 11.20
N GLN A 90 -8.30 -0.61 10.97
CA GLN A 90 -7.95 -0.01 9.68
C GLN A 90 -6.67 -0.58 9.06
N GLY A 91 -5.90 -1.37 9.82
CA GLY A 91 -4.58 -1.87 9.43
C GLY A 91 -4.60 -2.77 8.18
N ARG A 92 -3.90 -2.31 7.14
CA ARG A 92 -3.80 -2.94 5.83
C ARG A 92 -2.72 -4.02 5.78
N ASP A 93 -2.82 -4.94 4.82
CA ASP A 93 -1.83 -6.02 4.69
C ASP A 93 -0.43 -5.53 4.33
N TRP A 94 -0.29 -4.46 3.55
CA TRP A 94 1.02 -3.84 3.32
C TRP A 94 1.60 -3.22 4.60
N GLU A 95 0.75 -2.75 5.52
CA GLU A 95 1.21 -2.24 6.82
C GLU A 95 1.69 -3.40 7.69
N ARG A 96 1.05 -4.58 7.62
CA ARG A 96 1.58 -5.80 8.25
C ARG A 96 2.97 -6.13 7.70
N TYR A 97 3.15 -6.05 6.38
CA TYR A 97 4.45 -6.23 5.73
C TYR A 97 5.50 -5.25 6.27
N ALA A 98 5.19 -3.96 6.36
CA ALA A 98 6.12 -2.97 6.92
C ALA A 98 6.44 -3.24 8.41
N MET A 99 5.43 -3.64 9.18
CA MET A 99 5.53 -3.89 10.62
C MET A 99 6.29 -5.17 10.99
N VAL A 100 6.54 -6.09 10.05
CA VAL A 100 7.49 -7.21 10.25
C VAL A 100 8.87 -6.69 10.69
N LYS A 101 9.27 -5.52 10.19
CA LYS A 101 10.56 -4.90 10.52
C LYS A 101 10.48 -3.96 11.73
N ALA A 102 9.31 -3.78 12.36
CA ALA A 102 9.18 -2.87 13.49
C ALA A 102 10.00 -3.35 14.69
N ARG A 103 10.82 -2.45 15.25
CA ARG A 103 11.65 -2.70 16.44
C ARG A 103 11.72 -1.44 17.29
N ILE A 104 11.51 -1.60 18.60
CA ILE A 104 11.68 -0.52 19.58
C ILE A 104 13.17 -0.16 19.66
N MET A 105 13.46 1.14 19.67
CA MET A 105 14.81 1.68 19.78
C MET A 105 15.14 2.02 21.23
N GLY A 106 16.37 1.77 21.65
CA GLY A 106 16.79 1.92 23.05
C GLY A 106 16.48 0.69 23.88
N ASP A 107 16.10 0.89 25.14
CA ASP A 107 15.71 -0.18 26.05
C ASP A 107 14.37 -0.80 25.63
N SER A 108 14.35 -2.12 25.48
CA SER A 108 13.17 -2.88 25.05
C SER A 108 12.57 -3.75 26.16
N ASP A 109 13.08 -3.62 27.39
CA ASP A 109 12.74 -4.45 28.54
C ASP A 109 11.99 -3.63 29.60
N GLY A 110 10.76 -3.22 29.24
CA GLY A 110 9.88 -2.47 30.13
C GLY A 110 8.41 -2.82 29.92
N VAL A 111 7.55 -2.43 30.86
CA VAL A 111 6.09 -2.70 30.80
C VAL A 111 5.50 -2.19 29.49
N TYR A 112 5.75 -0.92 29.14
CA TYR A 112 5.25 -0.33 27.89
C TYR A 112 5.88 -0.94 26.64
N ALA A 113 7.16 -1.33 26.69
CA ALA A 113 7.81 -2.00 25.56
C ALA A 113 7.21 -3.40 25.32
N ASN A 114 6.88 -4.12 26.40
CA ASN A 114 6.22 -5.41 26.36
C ASN A 114 4.77 -5.29 25.86
N GLU A 115 4.03 -4.28 26.32
CA GLU A 115 2.67 -3.97 25.88
C GLU A 115 2.64 -3.69 24.37
N LEU A 116 3.43 -2.72 23.89
CA LEU A 116 3.52 -2.40 22.47
C LEU A 116 3.88 -3.63 21.64
N ARG A 117 4.89 -4.40 22.07
CA ARG A 117 5.34 -5.58 21.31
C ARG A 117 4.32 -6.72 21.31
N ASN A 118 3.85 -7.12 22.48
CA ASN A 118 3.11 -8.37 22.65
C ASN A 118 1.60 -8.19 22.50
N ALA A 119 1.04 -7.07 22.97
CA ALA A 119 -0.38 -6.80 22.90
C ALA A 119 -0.75 -6.18 21.54
N LEU A 120 0.05 -5.25 21.03
CA LEU A 120 -0.31 -4.49 19.83
C LEU A 120 0.30 -5.06 18.53
N LEU A 121 1.63 -5.10 18.44
CA LEU A 121 2.29 -5.37 17.15
C LEU A 121 2.25 -6.84 16.74
N ARG A 122 2.52 -7.75 17.68
CA ARG A 122 2.62 -9.19 17.36
C ARG A 122 1.31 -9.77 16.82
N PRO A 123 0.13 -9.54 17.42
CA PRO A 123 -1.13 -10.06 16.89
C PRO A 123 -1.50 -9.45 15.54
N PHE A 124 -1.18 -8.17 15.32
CA PHE A 124 -1.44 -7.49 14.06
C PHE A 124 -0.61 -8.07 12.90
N VAL A 125 0.69 -8.30 13.12
CA VAL A 125 1.63 -8.77 12.09
C VAL A 125 1.51 -10.28 11.86
N PHE A 126 1.52 -11.09 12.93
CA PHE A 126 1.65 -12.55 12.85
C PHE A 126 0.34 -13.26 13.16
N ARG A 127 -0.56 -13.29 12.15
CA ARG A 127 -1.85 -13.98 12.24
C ARG A 127 -1.66 -15.50 12.43
N ARG A 128 -2.40 -16.09 13.37
CA ARG A 128 -2.41 -17.56 13.60
C ARG A 128 -3.19 -18.33 12.55
N TYR A 129 -4.21 -17.69 11.98
CA TYR A 129 -5.07 -18.23 10.94
C TYR A 129 -4.85 -17.40 9.67
N ILE A 130 -4.53 -18.10 8.58
CA ILE A 130 -4.34 -17.53 7.26
C ILE A 130 -5.44 -18.12 6.40
N ASP A 131 -6.28 -17.24 5.88
CA ASP A 131 -7.31 -17.59 4.90
C ASP A 131 -6.83 -17.22 3.49
N PHE A 132 -7.67 -17.55 2.50
CA PHE A 132 -7.38 -17.27 1.10
C PHE A 132 -7.23 -15.76 0.81
N SER A 133 -7.92 -14.88 1.54
CA SER A 133 -7.85 -13.43 1.34
C SER A 133 -6.45 -12.88 1.61
N VAL A 134 -5.76 -13.45 2.61
CA VAL A 134 -4.37 -13.10 2.92
C VAL A 134 -3.42 -13.50 1.79
N ILE A 135 -3.59 -14.70 1.25
CA ILE A 135 -2.77 -15.20 0.14
C ILE A 135 -2.99 -14.33 -1.10
N GLN A 136 -4.25 -13.99 -1.39
CA GLN A 136 -4.58 -13.10 -2.51
C GLN A 136 -3.98 -11.70 -2.33
N SER A 137 -3.99 -11.17 -1.12
CA SER A 137 -3.36 -9.88 -0.80
C SER A 137 -1.84 -9.90 -1.04
N LEU A 138 -1.17 -11.00 -0.68
CA LEU A 138 0.26 -11.20 -0.97
C LEU A 138 0.53 -11.32 -2.47
N ARG A 139 -0.32 -12.03 -3.23
CA ARG A 139 -0.25 -12.07 -4.70
C ARG A 139 -0.42 -10.70 -5.33
N ASN A 140 -1.37 -9.90 -4.84
CA ASN A 140 -1.58 -8.53 -5.33
C ASN A 140 -0.34 -7.66 -5.08
N MET A 141 0.30 -7.78 -3.90
CA MET A 141 1.57 -7.09 -3.60
C MET A 141 2.73 -7.58 -4.49
N LYS A 142 2.85 -8.90 -4.74
CA LYS A 142 3.82 -9.48 -5.68
C LYS A 142 3.65 -8.87 -7.08
N GLY A 143 2.40 -8.84 -7.57
CA GLY A 143 2.04 -8.24 -8.85
C GLY A 143 2.41 -6.77 -8.93
N MET A 144 2.14 -5.98 -7.88
CA MET A 144 2.51 -4.56 -7.82
C MET A 144 4.03 -4.36 -7.93
N ILE A 145 4.83 -5.16 -7.22
CA ILE A 145 6.30 -5.11 -7.31
C ILE A 145 6.76 -5.45 -8.73
N ALA A 146 6.23 -6.52 -9.33
CA ALA A 146 6.59 -6.93 -10.69
C ALA A 146 6.20 -5.88 -11.74
N ARG A 147 5.03 -5.24 -11.60
CA ARG A 147 4.57 -4.16 -12.47
C ARG A 147 5.46 -2.93 -12.38
N GLU A 148 5.83 -2.48 -11.18
CA GLU A 148 6.70 -1.32 -11.02
C GLU A 148 8.08 -1.52 -11.66
N VAL A 149 8.64 -2.74 -11.57
CA VAL A 149 9.90 -3.11 -12.24
C VAL A 149 9.76 -2.96 -13.76
N ARG A 150 8.67 -3.49 -14.34
CA ARG A 150 8.39 -3.39 -15.80
C ARG A 150 8.19 -1.94 -16.23
N ARG A 151 7.35 -1.19 -15.53
CA ARG A 151 6.96 0.18 -15.87
C ARG A 151 8.13 1.15 -15.92
N ARG A 152 9.07 1.03 -14.97
CA ARG A 152 10.22 1.94 -14.88
C ARG A 152 11.41 1.54 -15.76
N GLY A 153 11.41 0.33 -16.33
CA GLY A 153 12.53 -0.15 -17.15
C GLY A 153 13.89 -0.12 -16.42
N LEU A 154 13.90 -0.27 -15.09
CA LEU A 154 15.09 -0.10 -14.26
C LEU A 154 16.03 -1.30 -14.42
N THR A 155 16.96 -1.22 -15.36
CA THR A 155 17.97 -2.29 -15.59
C THR A 155 19.15 -2.20 -14.62
N ASP A 156 19.56 -0.98 -14.27
CA ASP A 156 20.78 -0.74 -13.47
C ASP A 156 20.49 -0.44 -11.99
N ASN A 157 19.27 -0.68 -11.51
CA ASN A 157 18.89 -0.41 -10.12
C ASN A 157 18.96 -1.68 -9.26
N ILE A 158 19.88 -1.70 -8.30
CA ILE A 158 20.20 -2.88 -7.46
C ILE A 158 19.05 -3.22 -6.48
N LYS A 159 18.23 -2.22 -6.13
CA LYS A 159 17.14 -2.38 -5.16
C LYS A 159 15.81 -2.70 -5.82
N LEU A 160 15.46 -1.94 -6.85
CA LEU A 160 14.15 -1.95 -7.51
C LEU A 160 14.15 -2.73 -8.83
N GLY A 161 15.30 -3.09 -9.39
CA GLY A 161 15.38 -3.92 -10.58
C GLY A 161 14.92 -5.36 -10.31
N ALA A 162 14.61 -6.10 -11.38
CA ALA A 162 14.22 -7.51 -11.30
C ALA A 162 15.34 -8.33 -10.63
N GLY A 163 15.01 -9.10 -9.60
CA GLY A 163 16.01 -9.82 -8.80
C GLY A 163 16.78 -8.98 -7.79
N GLY A 164 16.38 -7.72 -7.58
CA GLY A 164 17.03 -6.80 -6.66
C GLY A 164 16.71 -7.06 -5.19
N ILE A 165 17.27 -6.21 -4.31
CA ILE A 165 17.16 -6.33 -2.84
C ILE A 165 15.69 -6.38 -2.38
N ARG A 166 14.80 -5.60 -3.02
CA ARG A 166 13.38 -5.55 -2.65
C ARG A 166 12.67 -6.88 -2.88
N GLU A 167 13.02 -7.62 -3.93
CA GLU A 167 12.43 -8.93 -4.19
C GLU A 167 12.87 -9.96 -3.14
N ILE A 168 14.12 -9.90 -2.67
CA ILE A 168 14.61 -10.75 -1.56
C ILE A 168 13.86 -10.42 -0.26
N GLU A 169 13.73 -9.14 0.07
CA GLU A 169 12.96 -8.68 1.22
C GLU A 169 11.51 -9.20 1.14
N PHE A 170 10.91 -9.13 -0.04
CA PHE A 170 9.55 -9.61 -0.28
C PHE A 170 9.42 -11.12 -0.07
N ILE A 171 10.30 -11.93 -0.68
CA ILE A 171 10.32 -13.38 -0.53
C ILE A 171 10.36 -13.77 0.95
N VAL A 172 11.32 -13.22 1.70
CA VAL A 172 11.50 -13.57 3.11
C VAL A 172 10.28 -13.16 3.93
N GLN A 173 9.79 -11.93 3.77
CA GLN A 173 8.68 -11.42 4.57
C GLN A 173 7.35 -12.10 4.24
N VAL A 174 7.14 -12.59 3.02
CA VAL A 174 5.98 -13.42 2.67
C VAL A 174 5.91 -14.67 3.56
N PHE A 175 7.02 -15.39 3.74
CA PHE A 175 7.06 -16.54 4.65
C PHE A 175 6.78 -16.14 6.10
N GLN A 176 7.29 -14.99 6.53
CA GLN A 176 7.01 -14.46 7.87
C GLN A 176 5.51 -14.18 8.09
N LEU A 177 4.84 -13.59 7.10
CA LEU A 177 3.41 -13.26 7.19
C LEU A 177 2.51 -14.50 7.13
N ILE A 178 2.89 -15.52 6.35
CA ILE A 178 2.10 -16.76 6.21
C ILE A 178 2.34 -17.70 7.41
N ARG A 179 3.59 -17.88 7.84
CA ARG A 179 3.97 -18.92 8.81
C ARG A 179 4.36 -18.37 10.18
N GLY A 180 4.72 -17.09 10.29
CA GLY A 180 5.22 -16.50 11.54
C GLY A 180 4.25 -16.53 12.71
N GLY A 181 2.94 -16.58 12.47
CA GLY A 181 1.95 -16.78 13.56
C GLY A 181 2.03 -18.14 14.24
N ARG A 182 2.57 -19.16 13.55
CA ARG A 182 2.74 -20.53 14.06
C ARG A 182 4.19 -20.88 14.35
N GLU A 183 5.13 -20.24 13.66
CA GLU A 183 6.57 -20.48 13.75
C GLU A 183 7.28 -19.27 14.36
N PRO A 184 7.57 -19.25 15.68
CA PRO A 184 8.23 -18.13 16.32
C PRO A 184 9.61 -17.78 15.75
N SER A 185 10.31 -18.75 15.17
CA SER A 185 11.61 -18.54 14.50
C SER A 185 11.50 -17.60 13.29
N LEU A 186 10.33 -17.47 12.69
CA LEU A 186 10.05 -16.55 11.58
C LEU A 186 9.59 -15.16 12.04
N GLN A 187 9.62 -14.85 13.34
CA GLN A 187 9.26 -13.53 13.89
C GLN A 187 10.48 -12.61 14.08
N SER A 188 11.65 -13.01 13.59
CA SER A 188 12.85 -12.17 13.56
C SER A 188 12.64 -10.93 12.68
N ARG A 189 13.22 -9.79 13.08
CA ARG A 189 13.17 -8.55 12.29
C ARG A 189 14.23 -8.54 11.19
N SER A 190 15.35 -9.22 11.42
CA SER A 190 16.50 -9.24 10.51
C SER A 190 16.33 -10.29 9.42
N LEU A 191 16.68 -9.96 8.17
CA LEU A 191 16.46 -10.83 7.01
C LEU A 191 17.25 -12.13 7.08
N LEU A 192 18.56 -12.06 7.36
CA LEU A 192 19.46 -13.22 7.33
C LEU A 192 19.07 -14.32 8.34
N PRO A 193 18.79 -14.03 9.63
CA PRO A 193 18.30 -15.05 10.56
C PRO A 193 16.97 -15.67 10.13
N THR A 194 16.06 -14.87 9.55
CA THR A 194 14.79 -15.37 9.04
C THR A 194 15.01 -16.31 7.86
N LEU A 195 15.92 -15.99 6.95
CA LEU A 195 16.25 -16.85 5.81
C LEU A 195 16.83 -18.20 6.27
N SER A 196 17.68 -18.20 7.30
CA SER A 196 18.14 -19.45 7.93
C SER A 196 17.00 -20.26 8.54
N ALA A 197 16.02 -19.60 9.18
CA ALA A 197 14.83 -20.28 9.72
C ALA A 197 13.92 -20.84 8.61
N ILE A 198 13.77 -20.13 7.49
CA ILE A 198 13.03 -20.61 6.29
C ILE A 198 13.66 -21.92 5.77
N ALA A 199 14.99 -21.98 5.68
CA ALA A 199 15.71 -23.18 5.27
C ALA A 199 15.52 -24.34 6.25
N ALA A 200 15.68 -24.08 7.55
CA ALA A 200 15.53 -25.08 8.61
C ALA A 200 14.10 -25.66 8.70
N LEU A 201 13.09 -24.90 8.26
CA LEU A 201 11.69 -25.32 8.19
C LEU A 201 11.32 -25.94 6.82
N HIS A 202 12.28 -26.08 5.90
CA HIS A 202 12.08 -26.58 4.54
C HIS A 202 10.98 -25.84 3.76
N LEU A 203 10.83 -24.53 4.02
CA LEU A 203 9.87 -23.68 3.30
C LEU A 203 10.42 -23.23 1.94
N LEU A 204 11.74 -23.25 1.79
CA LEU A 204 12.47 -23.20 0.54
C LEU A 204 13.46 -24.38 0.52
N SER A 205 13.91 -24.76 -0.68
CA SER A 205 15.03 -25.70 -0.78
C SER A 205 16.29 -25.08 -0.17
N GLU A 206 17.18 -25.92 0.37
CA GLU A 206 18.46 -25.44 0.92
C GLU A 206 19.28 -24.67 -0.12
N ASN A 207 19.23 -25.12 -1.38
CA ASN A 207 19.85 -24.44 -2.49
C ASN A 207 19.29 -23.02 -2.70
N ASP A 208 17.96 -22.86 -2.73
CA ASP A 208 17.35 -21.53 -2.93
C ASP A 208 17.64 -20.59 -1.76
N ALA A 209 17.59 -21.10 -0.53
CA ALA A 209 17.88 -20.31 0.65
C ALA A 209 19.33 -19.82 0.66
N GLU A 210 20.30 -20.67 0.31
CA GLU A 210 21.71 -20.25 0.23
C GLU A 210 21.95 -19.29 -0.94
N GLN A 211 21.34 -19.54 -2.12
CA GLN A 211 21.43 -18.61 -3.25
C GLN A 211 20.89 -17.21 -2.89
N LEU A 212 19.75 -17.13 -2.22
CA LEU A 212 19.19 -15.87 -1.71
C LEU A 212 20.11 -15.22 -0.67
N ARG A 213 20.73 -15.99 0.21
CA ARG A 213 21.63 -15.49 1.25
C ARG A 213 22.85 -14.81 0.63
N VAL A 214 23.50 -15.49 -0.32
CA VAL A 214 24.68 -14.97 -1.01
C VAL A 214 24.31 -13.77 -1.87
N ALA A 215 23.19 -13.83 -2.61
CA ALA A 215 22.71 -12.70 -3.40
C ALA A 215 22.43 -11.47 -2.52
N TYR A 216 21.76 -11.64 -1.38
CA TYR A 216 21.48 -10.55 -0.46
C TYR A 216 22.76 -9.88 0.04
N LEU A 217 23.73 -10.65 0.53
CA LEU A 217 25.00 -10.12 1.02
C LEU A 217 25.78 -9.40 -0.10
N PHE A 218 25.79 -9.97 -1.31
CA PHE A 218 26.44 -9.37 -2.47
C PHE A 218 25.81 -8.03 -2.84
N LEU A 219 24.48 -7.98 -3.00
CA LEU A 219 23.74 -6.77 -3.36
C LEU A 219 23.87 -5.69 -2.28
N ARG A 220 23.77 -6.06 -0.99
CA ARG A 220 23.95 -5.11 0.12
C ARG A 220 25.37 -4.57 0.20
N ARG A 221 26.39 -5.41 -0.02
CA ARG A 221 27.79 -4.95 -0.07
C ARG A 221 27.99 -3.96 -1.22
N LEU A 222 27.50 -4.29 -2.41
CA LEU A 222 27.60 -3.45 -3.60
C LEU A 222 26.89 -2.10 -3.42
N GLU A 223 25.63 -2.11 -2.94
CA GLU A 223 24.86 -0.90 -2.66
C GLU A 223 25.54 -0.02 -1.60
N ASN A 224 25.99 -0.59 -0.49
CA ASN A 224 26.64 0.17 0.57
C ASN A 224 27.99 0.77 0.11
N LEU A 225 28.78 0.03 -0.67
CA LEU A 225 30.02 0.55 -1.25
C LEU A 225 29.74 1.70 -2.23
N LEU A 226 28.74 1.54 -3.10
CA LEU A 226 28.30 2.58 -4.03
C LEU A 226 27.90 3.86 -3.28
N GLN A 227 27.07 3.74 -2.25
CA GLN A 227 26.64 4.89 -1.44
C GLN A 227 27.83 5.55 -0.72
N SER A 228 28.81 4.77 -0.27
CA SER A 228 29.98 5.29 0.46
C SER A 228 30.95 6.13 -0.38
N ILE A 229 30.84 6.10 -1.71
CA ILE A 229 31.71 6.91 -2.59
C ILE A 229 31.45 8.40 -2.37
N ASN A 230 30.18 8.78 -2.20
CA ASN A 230 29.74 10.17 -2.11
C ASN A 230 28.82 10.46 -0.92
N ASP A 231 28.53 9.46 -0.09
CA ASP A 231 27.48 9.50 0.93
C ASP A 231 26.10 9.91 0.35
N GLU A 232 25.75 9.27 -0.77
CA GLU A 232 24.51 9.54 -1.49
C GLU A 232 23.56 8.34 -1.43
N GLN A 233 22.25 8.62 -1.38
CA GLN A 233 21.20 7.59 -1.40
C GLN A 233 20.94 7.05 -2.82
N THR A 234 22.01 6.66 -3.50
CA THR A 234 21.92 6.03 -4.82
C THR A 234 21.69 4.52 -4.70
N GLN A 235 20.90 4.01 -5.65
CA GLN A 235 20.61 2.59 -5.84
C GLN A 235 20.90 2.16 -7.28
N THR A 236 21.38 3.09 -8.12
CA THR A 236 21.61 2.89 -9.55
C THR A 236 23.11 2.79 -9.79
N LEU A 237 23.54 1.75 -10.52
CA LEU A 237 24.94 1.54 -10.85
C LEU A 237 25.52 2.74 -11.61
N PRO A 238 26.80 3.08 -11.39
CA PRO A 238 27.42 4.23 -12.03
C PRO A 238 27.60 4.00 -13.54
N SER A 239 27.44 5.08 -14.31
CA SER A 239 27.74 5.12 -15.73
C SER A 239 29.19 5.52 -16.01
N ASP A 240 29.83 6.23 -15.08
CA ASP A 240 31.20 6.73 -15.22
C ASP A 240 32.26 5.65 -14.95
N GLU A 241 33.35 5.69 -15.74
CA GLU A 241 34.42 4.67 -15.68
C GLU A 241 35.13 4.64 -14.33
N LEU A 242 35.26 5.78 -13.66
CA LEU A 242 35.97 5.89 -12.39
C LEU A 242 35.25 5.13 -11.27
N ASN A 243 33.95 5.36 -11.10
CA ASN A 243 33.16 4.69 -10.07
C ASN A 243 32.94 3.21 -10.41
N ARG A 244 32.84 2.84 -11.68
CA ARG A 244 32.85 1.44 -12.11
C ARG A 244 34.13 0.72 -11.68
N ALA A 245 35.30 1.33 -11.91
CA ALA A 245 36.58 0.78 -11.50
C ALA A 245 36.71 0.68 -9.97
N ARG A 246 36.26 1.71 -9.24
CA ARG A 246 36.22 1.70 -7.76
C ARG A 246 35.39 0.55 -7.21
N LEU A 247 34.19 0.35 -7.74
CA LEU A 247 33.28 -0.71 -7.31
C LEU A 247 33.84 -2.11 -7.62
N ALA A 248 34.36 -2.32 -8.85
CA ALA A 248 34.98 -3.59 -9.21
C ALA A 248 36.11 -3.95 -8.24
N TRP A 249 37.02 -3.01 -7.99
CA TRP A 249 38.13 -3.20 -7.06
C TRP A 249 37.65 -3.45 -5.62
N ALA A 250 36.71 -2.65 -5.10
CA ALA A 250 36.23 -2.76 -3.72
C ALA A 250 35.36 -4.01 -3.45
N MET A 251 34.79 -4.59 -4.51
CA MET A 251 34.06 -5.86 -4.48
C MET A 251 34.96 -7.09 -4.74
N ASP A 252 36.28 -6.89 -4.84
CA ASP A 252 37.29 -7.92 -5.09
C ASP A 252 37.19 -8.58 -6.49
N PHE A 253 36.81 -7.80 -7.51
CA PHE A 253 36.78 -8.22 -8.92
C PHE A 253 37.89 -7.55 -9.75
N ALA A 254 38.29 -8.21 -10.84
CA ALA A 254 39.35 -7.71 -11.72
C ALA A 254 38.88 -6.52 -12.57
N ASP A 255 37.62 -6.55 -13.03
CA ASP A 255 37.04 -5.52 -13.88
C ASP A 255 35.52 -5.40 -13.71
N TRP A 256 34.96 -4.35 -14.31
CA TRP A 256 33.52 -4.08 -14.28
C TRP A 256 32.68 -5.17 -14.97
N PRO A 257 33.04 -5.68 -16.17
CA PRO A 257 32.33 -6.81 -16.79
C PRO A 257 32.21 -8.06 -15.90
N GLN A 258 33.26 -8.41 -15.16
CA GLN A 258 33.24 -9.55 -14.25
C GLN A 258 32.28 -9.30 -13.07
N LEU A 259 32.34 -8.11 -12.47
CA LEU A 259 31.43 -7.71 -11.40
C LEU A 259 29.96 -7.76 -11.86
N THR A 260 29.65 -7.18 -13.02
CA THR A 260 28.27 -7.16 -13.54
C THR A 260 27.78 -8.54 -13.95
N GLY A 261 28.64 -9.39 -14.51
CA GLY A 261 28.29 -10.79 -14.80
C GLY A 261 27.84 -11.57 -13.56
N VAL A 262 28.57 -11.42 -12.45
CA VAL A 262 28.20 -12.05 -11.17
C VAL A 262 26.94 -11.43 -10.57
N LEU A 263 26.79 -10.09 -10.66
CA LEU A 263 25.58 -9.39 -10.25
C LEU A 263 24.35 -9.94 -11.00
N THR A 264 24.42 -10.06 -12.32
CA THR A 264 23.33 -10.58 -13.15
C THR A 264 22.97 -12.01 -12.76
N ALA A 265 23.96 -12.87 -12.46
CA ALA A 265 23.69 -14.24 -12.01
C ALA A 265 22.95 -14.28 -10.66
N HIS A 266 23.34 -13.44 -9.70
CA HIS A 266 22.62 -13.31 -8.42
C HIS A 266 21.19 -12.82 -8.62
N MET A 267 20.98 -11.76 -9.40
CA MET A 267 19.66 -11.20 -9.66
C MET A 267 18.77 -12.20 -10.41
N ALA A 268 19.31 -12.97 -11.36
CA ALA A 268 18.57 -14.03 -12.05
C ALA A 268 18.07 -15.12 -11.08
N ASN A 269 18.91 -15.55 -10.13
CA ASN A 269 18.51 -16.53 -9.12
C ASN A 269 17.40 -15.99 -8.20
N VAL A 270 17.53 -14.75 -7.74
CA VAL A 270 16.49 -14.09 -6.93
C VAL A 270 15.17 -14.02 -7.72
N ARG A 271 15.24 -13.59 -8.98
CA ARG A 271 14.06 -13.42 -9.82
C ARG A 271 13.34 -14.75 -10.08
N ARG A 272 14.09 -15.84 -10.27
CA ARG A 272 13.52 -17.18 -10.39
C ARG A 272 12.72 -17.55 -9.14
N VAL A 273 13.32 -17.43 -7.96
CA VAL A 273 12.63 -17.74 -6.68
C VAL A 273 11.44 -16.82 -6.46
N PHE A 274 11.54 -15.53 -6.84
CA PHE A 274 10.45 -14.58 -6.76
C PHE A 274 9.25 -14.98 -7.63
N ASN A 275 9.50 -15.49 -8.85
CA ASN A 275 8.42 -15.94 -9.74
C ASN A 275 7.72 -17.19 -9.19
N GLU A 276 8.49 -18.15 -8.67
CA GLU A 276 7.97 -19.38 -8.05
C GLU A 276 7.22 -19.13 -6.71
N LEU A 277 7.46 -17.97 -6.08
CA LEU A 277 6.85 -17.58 -4.82
C LEU A 277 5.34 -17.33 -4.97
N ILE A 278 4.53 -18.12 -4.25
CA ILE A 278 3.05 -18.07 -4.24
C ILE A 278 2.52 -18.12 -5.68
N GLY A 279 2.23 -19.33 -6.17
CA GLY A 279 1.84 -19.60 -7.56
C GLY A 279 0.84 -18.57 -8.11
N ASP A 280 1.15 -18.11 -9.32
CA ASP A 280 0.29 -17.23 -10.10
C ASP A 280 -0.96 -18.03 -10.51
N ASP A 281 -2.15 -17.43 -10.45
CA ASP A 281 -3.32 -18.05 -11.07
C ASP A 281 -3.10 -17.94 -12.60
N GLU A 282 -2.46 -18.97 -13.18
CA GLU A 282 -2.13 -19.09 -14.61
C GLU A 282 -3.38 -19.32 -15.48
N SER A 283 -4.33 -18.39 -15.44
CA SER A 283 -5.39 -18.33 -16.45
C SER A 283 -5.63 -16.91 -16.92
N GLU A 284 -4.55 -16.24 -17.36
CA GLU A 284 -4.61 -14.97 -18.08
C GLU A 284 -5.48 -15.12 -19.34
N THR A 285 -6.78 -14.93 -19.18
CA THR A 285 -7.71 -14.72 -20.29
C THR A 285 -7.63 -13.25 -20.70
N GLN A 286 -7.91 -12.93 -21.96
CA GLN A 286 -7.84 -11.54 -22.47
C GLN A 286 -8.70 -10.54 -21.66
N GLU A 287 -9.79 -11.03 -21.04
CA GLU A 287 -10.62 -10.26 -20.11
C GLU A 287 -9.88 -9.87 -18.82
N GLU A 288 -8.96 -10.71 -18.33
CA GLU A 288 -8.10 -10.38 -17.18
C GLU A 288 -7.06 -9.32 -17.54
N SER A 289 -6.52 -9.29 -18.77
CA SER A 289 -5.54 -8.24 -19.15
C SER A 289 -6.17 -6.85 -19.24
N LEU A 290 -7.42 -6.75 -19.70
CA LEU A 290 -8.19 -5.51 -19.67
C LEU A 290 -8.52 -5.14 -18.21
N SER A 291 -8.93 -6.12 -17.39
CA SER A 291 -9.12 -5.91 -15.94
C SER A 291 -7.84 -5.44 -15.24
N GLU A 292 -6.65 -5.93 -15.66
CA GLU A 292 -5.37 -5.53 -15.11
C GLU A 292 -5.03 -4.07 -15.38
N GLN A 293 -5.21 -3.56 -16.60
CA GLN A 293 -4.91 -2.16 -16.90
C GLN A 293 -5.79 -1.18 -16.10
N TRP A 294 -7.06 -1.55 -15.85
CA TRP A 294 -7.95 -0.76 -15.00
C TRP A 294 -7.64 -0.91 -13.51
N ARG A 295 -7.15 -2.07 -13.08
CA ARG A 295 -6.58 -2.25 -11.73
C ARG A 295 -5.29 -1.46 -11.55
N GLU A 296 -4.49 -1.26 -12.59
CA GLU A 296 -3.29 -0.41 -12.56
C GLU A 296 -3.66 1.05 -12.35
N LEU A 297 -4.60 1.58 -13.15
CA LEU A 297 -5.17 2.92 -12.95
C LEU A 297 -5.80 3.06 -11.55
N TRP A 298 -6.46 1.98 -11.14
CA TRP A 298 -6.81 1.55 -9.78
C TRP A 298 -5.78 1.92 -8.71
N GLN A 299 -4.73 1.12 -8.69
CA GLN A 299 -3.86 0.86 -7.56
C GLN A 299 -2.63 1.75 -7.52
N ASP A 300 -2.12 2.17 -8.67
CA ASP A 300 -0.86 2.90 -8.75
C ASP A 300 -1.08 4.37 -8.38
N ALA A 301 -0.15 4.94 -7.58
CA ALA A 301 -0.15 6.36 -7.30
C ALA A 301 0.11 7.11 -8.62
N LEU A 302 -0.97 7.55 -9.26
CA LEU A 302 -0.96 8.24 -10.54
C LEU A 302 -0.03 9.45 -10.44
N GLN A 303 1.08 9.43 -11.18
CA GLN A 303 1.84 10.64 -11.48
C GLN A 303 1.12 11.36 -12.63
N GLU A 304 1.12 12.69 -12.66
CA GLU A 304 0.40 13.49 -13.67
C GLU A 304 0.84 13.19 -15.13
N ASP A 305 1.99 12.52 -15.30
CA ASP A 305 2.59 12.15 -16.60
C ASP A 305 2.38 10.68 -17.00
N ASP A 306 1.48 9.94 -16.34
CA ASP A 306 1.30 8.52 -16.64
C ASP A 306 0.62 8.31 -18.01
N THR A 307 1.39 7.81 -18.98
CA THR A 307 0.92 7.47 -20.33
C THR A 307 0.18 6.14 -20.34
N THR A 308 -0.87 6.04 -19.53
CA THR A 308 -1.66 4.82 -19.45
C THR A 308 -2.38 4.55 -20.79
N PRO A 309 -2.23 3.36 -21.40
CA PRO A 309 -2.83 3.05 -22.69
C PRO A 309 -4.36 3.19 -22.71
N VAL A 310 -5.03 2.95 -21.58
CA VAL A 310 -6.50 2.94 -21.47
C VAL A 310 -7.12 4.32 -21.65
N LEU A 311 -6.38 5.40 -21.38
CA LEU A 311 -6.83 6.78 -21.56
C LEU A 311 -6.30 7.42 -22.85
N ALA A 312 -5.68 6.64 -23.76
CA ALA A 312 -5.07 7.17 -24.98
C ALA A 312 -6.08 7.77 -25.97
N HIS A 313 -7.36 7.38 -25.88
CA HIS A 313 -8.44 7.89 -26.72
C HIS A 313 -9.00 9.25 -26.27
N LEU A 314 -8.69 9.69 -25.05
CA LEU A 314 -9.13 10.97 -24.51
C LEU A 314 -8.20 12.12 -24.95
N SER A 315 -8.73 13.35 -24.95
CA SER A 315 -7.93 14.55 -25.13
C SER A 315 -6.92 14.71 -23.98
N GLU A 316 -5.83 15.48 -24.19
CA GLU A 316 -4.84 15.70 -23.13
C GLU A 316 -5.45 16.34 -21.87
N ASP A 317 -6.37 17.29 -22.06
CA ASP A 317 -7.03 18.00 -20.97
C ASP A 317 -7.97 17.07 -20.19
N ASP A 318 -8.79 16.27 -20.89
CA ASP A 318 -9.69 15.30 -20.25
C ASP A 318 -8.91 14.19 -19.54
N ARG A 319 -7.81 13.72 -20.12
CA ARG A 319 -6.95 12.71 -19.49
C ARG A 319 -6.36 13.24 -18.18
N LYS A 320 -5.83 14.46 -18.16
CA LYS A 320 -5.34 15.09 -16.93
C LYS A 320 -6.45 15.23 -15.89
N GLN A 321 -7.63 15.67 -16.31
CA GLN A 321 -8.78 15.83 -15.43
C GLN A 321 -9.24 14.49 -14.82
N VAL A 322 -9.29 13.41 -15.62
CA VAL A 322 -9.62 12.06 -15.14
C VAL A 322 -8.60 11.57 -14.12
N LEU A 323 -7.30 11.70 -14.40
CA LEU A 323 -6.23 11.29 -13.48
C LEU A 323 -6.30 12.07 -12.15
N MET A 324 -6.55 13.38 -12.20
CA MET A 324 -6.75 14.21 -11.01
C MET A 324 -7.97 13.75 -10.20
N LEU A 325 -9.11 13.48 -10.84
CA LEU A 325 -10.33 13.01 -10.17
C LEU A 325 -10.12 11.68 -9.45
N ILE A 326 -9.39 10.73 -10.07
CA ILE A 326 -9.06 9.44 -9.44
C ILE A 326 -8.14 9.66 -8.24
N ALA A 327 -7.08 10.47 -8.41
CA ALA A 327 -6.12 10.75 -7.34
C ALA A 327 -6.78 11.46 -6.15
N ASP A 328 -7.65 12.44 -6.39
CA ASP A 328 -8.36 13.18 -5.35
C ASP A 328 -9.38 12.28 -4.64
N PHE A 329 -10.09 11.42 -5.37
CA PHE A 329 -10.98 10.44 -4.75
C PHE A 329 -10.22 9.51 -3.79
N ARG A 330 -9.04 9.01 -4.19
CA ARG A 330 -8.19 8.17 -3.33
C ARG A 330 -7.72 8.89 -2.07
N LYS A 331 -7.29 10.15 -2.19
CA LYS A 331 -6.94 10.98 -1.02
C LYS A 331 -8.14 11.17 -0.08
N GLU A 332 -9.35 11.31 -0.61
CA GLU A 332 -10.56 11.36 0.22
C GLU A 332 -10.86 10.02 0.91
N LEU A 333 -10.58 8.87 0.27
CA LEU A 333 -10.68 7.56 0.92
C LEU A 333 -9.73 7.41 2.10
N ASP A 334 -8.50 7.93 1.98
CA ASP A 334 -7.51 7.87 3.07
C ASP A 334 -7.89 8.76 4.27
N LYS A 335 -8.61 9.86 4.03
CA LYS A 335 -9.11 10.76 5.09
C LYS A 335 -10.33 10.21 5.83
N ARG A 336 -11.11 9.31 5.20
CA ARG A 336 -12.34 8.78 5.78
C ARG A 336 -12.11 7.44 6.46
N THR A 337 -12.82 7.22 7.56
CA THR A 337 -12.83 5.96 8.31
C THR A 337 -13.66 4.91 7.59
N ILE A 338 -13.08 4.31 6.55
CA ILE A 338 -13.68 3.20 5.80
C ILE A 338 -13.15 1.91 6.42
N GLY A 339 -14.05 1.04 6.88
CA GLY A 339 -13.68 -0.27 7.40
C GLY A 339 -13.01 -1.17 6.34
N PRO A 340 -12.35 -2.26 6.77
CA PRO A 340 -11.54 -3.11 5.89
C PRO A 340 -12.39 -3.74 4.78
N ARG A 341 -13.64 -4.09 5.09
CA ARG A 341 -14.61 -4.61 4.13
C ARG A 341 -14.98 -3.59 3.05
N GLY A 342 -15.26 -2.34 3.43
CA GLY A 342 -15.59 -1.28 2.48
C GLY A 342 -14.45 -1.00 1.50
N ARG A 343 -13.21 -1.00 2.00
CA ARG A 343 -12.01 -0.86 1.15
C ARG A 343 -11.84 -2.04 0.19
N GLN A 344 -12.02 -3.27 0.66
CA GLN A 344 -11.95 -4.46 -0.19
C GLN A 344 -12.98 -4.39 -1.33
N VAL A 345 -14.20 -3.96 -1.03
CA VAL A 345 -15.26 -3.82 -2.04
C VAL A 345 -14.93 -2.69 -3.02
N LEU A 346 -14.39 -1.56 -2.57
CA LEU A 346 -13.92 -0.49 -3.45
C LEU A 346 -12.80 -0.95 -4.37
N ASP A 347 -11.81 -1.67 -3.86
CA ASP A 347 -10.68 -2.17 -4.66
C ASP A 347 -11.12 -3.19 -5.72
N HIS A 348 -12.26 -3.86 -5.51
CA HIS A 348 -12.90 -4.71 -6.51
C HIS A 348 -13.80 -3.94 -7.48
N LEU A 349 -14.61 -2.99 -6.97
CA LEU A 349 -15.58 -2.21 -7.76
C LEU A 349 -14.90 -1.20 -8.68
N MET A 350 -13.89 -0.47 -8.18
CA MET A 350 -13.32 0.67 -8.88
C MET A 350 -12.71 0.33 -10.25
N PRO A 351 -11.96 -0.77 -10.43
CA PRO A 351 -11.48 -1.16 -11.76
C PRO A 351 -12.61 -1.33 -12.78
N HIS A 352 -13.73 -1.96 -12.40
CA HIS A 352 -14.89 -2.18 -13.27
C HIS A 352 -15.64 -0.87 -13.56
N LEU A 353 -15.76 -0.01 -12.54
CA LEU A 353 -16.37 1.31 -12.71
C LEU A 353 -15.54 2.19 -13.64
N LEU A 354 -14.21 2.21 -13.45
CA LEU A 354 -13.31 2.98 -14.30
C LEU A 354 -13.31 2.45 -15.72
N SER A 355 -13.38 1.13 -15.94
CA SER A 355 -13.44 0.58 -17.30
C SER A 355 -14.67 1.04 -18.08
N ASP A 356 -15.84 1.06 -17.44
CA ASP A 356 -17.08 1.50 -18.08
C ASP A 356 -17.16 3.04 -18.23
N VAL A 357 -16.64 3.81 -17.27
CA VAL A 357 -16.70 5.28 -17.29
C VAL A 357 -15.65 5.89 -18.20
N CYS A 358 -14.40 5.44 -18.08
CA CYS A 358 -13.27 6.04 -18.80
C CYS A 358 -13.18 5.60 -20.25
N ALA A 359 -13.93 4.57 -20.69
CA ALA A 359 -14.09 4.22 -22.11
C ALA A 359 -15.05 5.16 -22.88
N ARG A 360 -15.68 6.12 -22.19
CA ARG A 360 -16.64 7.07 -22.78
C ARG A 360 -15.95 8.35 -23.22
N GLU A 361 -16.49 9.00 -24.26
CA GLU A 361 -16.04 10.33 -24.69
C GLU A 361 -16.26 11.41 -23.61
N ASP A 362 -17.31 11.26 -22.80
CA ASP A 362 -17.66 12.18 -21.70
C ASP A 362 -17.04 11.80 -20.34
N ALA A 363 -15.96 11.00 -20.34
CA ALA A 363 -15.36 10.39 -19.16
C ALA A 363 -15.10 11.38 -18.01
N ALA A 364 -14.49 12.55 -18.28
CA ALA A 364 -14.14 13.51 -17.23
C ALA A 364 -15.38 14.04 -16.48
N VAL A 365 -16.45 14.36 -17.20
CA VAL A 365 -17.70 14.87 -16.62
C VAL A 365 -18.44 13.76 -15.88
N THR A 366 -18.54 12.58 -16.49
CA THR A 366 -19.23 11.42 -15.90
C THR A 366 -18.53 10.97 -14.62
N LEU A 367 -17.19 10.87 -14.65
CA LEU A 367 -16.40 10.47 -13.49
C LEU A 367 -16.51 11.48 -12.34
N SER A 368 -16.48 12.78 -12.62
CA SER A 368 -16.64 13.83 -11.61
C SER A 368 -17.97 13.71 -10.85
N ARG A 369 -19.05 13.35 -11.56
CA ARG A 369 -20.38 13.14 -10.96
C ARG A 369 -20.43 11.87 -10.11
N ILE A 370 -19.83 10.78 -10.61
CA ILE A 370 -19.82 9.50 -9.92
C ILE A 370 -18.95 9.57 -8.66
N THR A 371 -17.77 10.18 -8.71
CA THR A 371 -16.90 10.30 -7.51
C THR A 371 -17.57 11.12 -6.42
N ALA A 372 -18.29 12.19 -6.77
CA ALA A 372 -19.08 12.96 -5.80
C ALA A 372 -20.16 12.10 -5.10
N LEU A 373 -20.83 11.22 -5.83
CA LEU A 373 -21.77 10.24 -5.28
C LEU A 373 -21.06 9.24 -4.37
N LEU A 374 -19.96 8.64 -4.85
CA LEU A 374 -19.20 7.64 -4.11
C LEU A 374 -18.69 8.20 -2.78
N VAL A 375 -18.16 9.43 -2.76
CA VAL A 375 -17.72 10.12 -1.51
C VAL A 375 -18.86 10.23 -0.49
N GLY A 376 -20.10 10.38 -0.95
CA GLY A 376 -21.29 10.43 -0.08
C GLY A 376 -21.68 9.07 0.54
N ILE A 377 -21.37 7.96 -0.14
CA ILE A 377 -21.78 6.60 0.27
C ILE A 377 -20.62 5.74 0.76
N VAL A 378 -19.38 6.19 0.65
CA VAL A 378 -18.18 5.38 0.89
C VAL A 378 -18.09 4.78 2.30
N THR A 379 -18.70 5.42 3.29
CA THR A 379 -18.75 4.93 4.68
C THR A 379 -19.86 3.89 4.91
N ARG A 380 -20.66 3.59 3.88
CA ARG A 380 -21.80 2.68 3.92
C ARG A 380 -21.54 1.48 3.01
N THR A 381 -20.87 0.47 3.56
CA THR A 381 -20.42 -0.73 2.84
C THR A 381 -21.52 -1.40 2.01
N THR A 382 -22.77 -1.42 2.49
CA THR A 382 -23.89 -2.08 1.79
C THR A 382 -24.17 -1.50 0.41
N TYR A 383 -24.03 -0.19 0.22
CA TYR A 383 -24.23 0.42 -1.10
C TYR A 383 -23.09 0.11 -2.06
N LEU A 384 -21.86 0.00 -1.54
CA LEU A 384 -20.70 -0.41 -2.32
C LEU A 384 -20.84 -1.89 -2.74
N GLU A 385 -21.29 -2.75 -1.83
CA GLU A 385 -21.55 -4.17 -2.11
C GLU A 385 -22.66 -4.33 -3.15
N LEU A 386 -23.75 -3.56 -3.06
CA LEU A 386 -24.81 -3.57 -4.08
C LEU A 386 -24.25 -3.24 -5.47
N LEU A 387 -23.43 -2.19 -5.58
CA LEU A 387 -22.81 -1.81 -6.87
C LEU A 387 -21.82 -2.86 -7.38
N SER A 388 -21.16 -3.59 -6.48
CA SER A 388 -20.22 -4.66 -6.80
C SER A 388 -20.91 -5.95 -7.25
N GLU A 389 -21.99 -6.33 -6.58
CA GLU A 389 -22.73 -7.59 -6.83
C GLU A 389 -23.68 -7.49 -8.04
N PHE A 390 -24.14 -6.28 -8.38
CA PHE A 390 -25.09 -6.04 -9.47
C PHE A 390 -24.49 -5.15 -10.57
N PRO A 391 -23.69 -5.70 -11.51
CA PRO A 391 -23.08 -4.93 -12.61
C PRO A 391 -24.10 -4.20 -13.50
N ALA A 392 -25.32 -4.72 -13.63
CA ALA A 392 -26.39 -4.06 -14.37
C ALA A 392 -26.77 -2.71 -13.71
N ALA A 393 -26.90 -2.67 -12.39
CA ALA A 393 -27.18 -1.45 -11.65
C ALA A 393 -26.04 -0.42 -11.77
N LEU A 394 -24.78 -0.89 -11.75
CA LEU A 394 -23.62 -0.05 -12.02
C LEU A 394 -23.67 0.58 -13.42
N LYS A 395 -24.03 -0.19 -14.46
CA LYS A 395 -24.19 0.35 -15.82
C LYS A 395 -25.31 1.38 -15.92
N HIS A 396 -26.44 1.16 -15.26
CA HIS A 396 -27.52 2.15 -15.20
C HIS A 396 -27.10 3.41 -14.45
N LEU A 397 -26.40 3.28 -13.32
CA LEU A 397 -25.82 4.39 -12.58
C LEU A 397 -24.92 5.24 -13.47
N ILE A 398 -23.99 4.62 -14.20
CA ILE A 398 -23.06 5.30 -15.09
C ILE A 398 -23.83 6.02 -16.21
N SER A 399 -24.77 5.33 -16.86
CA SER A 399 -25.58 5.90 -17.94
C SER A 399 -26.40 7.12 -17.49
N LEU A 400 -27.04 7.05 -16.32
CA LEU A 400 -27.86 8.14 -15.79
C LEU A 400 -27.01 9.32 -15.33
N CYS A 401 -25.88 9.06 -14.67
CA CYS A 401 -24.94 10.10 -14.24
C CYS A 401 -24.28 10.80 -15.42
N ALA A 402 -23.97 10.08 -16.52
CA ALA A 402 -23.49 10.68 -17.76
C ALA A 402 -24.56 11.59 -18.38
N ALA A 403 -25.80 11.10 -18.48
CA ALA A 403 -26.90 11.81 -19.14
C ALA A 403 -27.40 13.05 -18.38
N SER A 404 -27.43 13.02 -17.03
CA SER A 404 -28.08 14.08 -16.24
C SER A 404 -27.35 14.45 -14.95
N PRO A 405 -26.88 15.70 -14.79
CA PRO A 405 -26.31 16.17 -13.52
C PRO A 405 -27.36 16.25 -12.40
N MET A 406 -28.64 16.42 -12.76
CA MET A 406 -29.74 16.45 -11.80
C MET A 406 -29.92 15.08 -11.13
N ILE A 407 -29.92 14.01 -11.94
CA ILE A 407 -30.06 12.64 -11.42
C ILE A 407 -28.83 12.27 -10.59
N ALA A 408 -27.62 12.60 -11.06
CA ALA A 408 -26.40 12.37 -10.28
C ALA A 408 -26.46 13.06 -8.89
N SER A 409 -26.91 14.32 -8.85
CA SER A 409 -27.08 15.08 -7.60
C SER A 409 -28.17 14.47 -6.71
N GLN A 410 -29.25 13.95 -7.29
CA GLN A 410 -30.34 13.31 -6.56
C GLN A 410 -29.88 11.99 -5.92
N LEU A 411 -29.18 11.14 -6.67
CA LEU A 411 -28.63 9.87 -6.17
C LEU A 411 -27.57 10.11 -5.08
N ALA A 412 -26.71 11.13 -5.25
CA ALA A 412 -25.73 11.51 -4.23
C ALA A 412 -26.40 12.00 -2.92
N ARG A 413 -27.53 12.72 -3.04
CA ARG A 413 -28.30 13.22 -1.88
C ARG A 413 -29.16 12.14 -1.23
N TYR A 414 -29.70 11.22 -2.02
CA TYR A 414 -30.59 10.14 -1.56
C TYR A 414 -30.10 8.76 -2.05
N PRO A 415 -29.04 8.20 -1.44
CA PRO A 415 -28.45 6.92 -1.86
C PRO A 415 -29.39 5.71 -1.84
N LEU A 416 -30.49 5.79 -1.09
CA LEU A 416 -31.51 4.73 -1.08
C LEU A 416 -32.11 4.46 -2.47
N LEU A 417 -32.05 5.44 -3.37
CA LEU A 417 -32.53 5.31 -4.74
C LEU A 417 -31.64 4.42 -5.60
N LEU A 418 -30.49 3.96 -5.09
CA LEU A 418 -29.69 2.94 -5.77
C LEU A 418 -30.45 1.60 -5.88
N ASP A 419 -31.41 1.33 -5.00
CA ASP A 419 -32.25 0.13 -5.09
C ASP A 419 -33.14 0.15 -6.35
N GLU A 420 -33.58 1.33 -6.80
CA GLU A 420 -34.36 1.51 -8.03
C GLU A 420 -33.53 1.17 -9.29
N LEU A 421 -32.20 1.13 -9.19
CA LEU A 421 -31.31 0.76 -10.30
C LEU A 421 -31.24 -0.76 -10.52
N LEU A 422 -31.76 -1.55 -9.57
CA LEU A 422 -31.76 -3.02 -9.65
C LEU A 422 -32.83 -3.57 -10.61
N ASP A 423 -33.93 -2.84 -10.82
CA ASP A 423 -34.99 -3.22 -11.76
C ASP A 423 -35.10 -2.22 -12.92
N PRO A 424 -34.55 -2.56 -14.10
CA PRO A 424 -34.62 -1.69 -15.28
C PRO A 424 -36.06 -1.39 -15.74
N ASN A 425 -37.02 -2.26 -15.43
CA ASN A 425 -38.39 -2.11 -15.91
C ASN A 425 -39.09 -0.93 -15.23
N THR A 426 -38.94 -0.81 -13.91
CA THR A 426 -39.53 0.31 -13.14
C THR A 426 -38.74 1.60 -13.32
N LEU A 427 -37.42 1.50 -13.53
CA LEU A 427 -36.53 2.66 -13.69
C LEU A 427 -36.89 3.54 -14.90
N TYR A 428 -37.25 2.91 -16.03
CA TYR A 428 -37.55 3.62 -17.29
C TYR A 428 -39.05 3.72 -17.60
N GLN A 429 -39.91 3.02 -16.85
CA GLN A 429 -41.35 3.12 -16.98
C GLN A 429 -41.93 3.79 -15.74
N PRO A 430 -42.16 5.11 -15.78
CA PRO A 430 -42.76 5.80 -14.65
C PRO A 430 -44.16 5.26 -14.38
N THR A 431 -44.56 5.26 -13.11
CA THR A 431 -45.91 4.89 -12.68
C THR A 431 -46.97 5.63 -13.51
N ALA A 432 -47.98 4.90 -13.98
CA ALA A 432 -49.08 5.49 -14.72
C ALA A 432 -49.76 6.61 -13.89
N THR A 433 -50.23 7.66 -14.55
CA THR A 433 -50.74 8.87 -13.88
C THR A 433 -51.92 8.61 -12.95
N ASP A 434 -52.67 7.54 -13.18
CA ASP A 434 -53.79 7.06 -12.38
C ASP A 434 -53.40 6.07 -11.26
N ALA A 435 -52.21 5.48 -11.32
CA ALA A 435 -51.75 4.44 -10.40
C ALA A 435 -50.91 4.95 -9.21
N TYR A 436 -50.53 6.23 -9.18
CA TYR A 436 -49.73 6.81 -8.08
C TYR A 436 -50.36 6.59 -6.70
N ARG A 437 -51.69 6.67 -6.60
CA ARG A 437 -52.39 6.47 -5.32
C ARG A 437 -52.24 5.04 -4.80
N ASP A 438 -52.31 4.08 -5.71
CA ASP A 438 -52.25 2.66 -5.40
C ASP A 438 -50.82 2.22 -5.04
N GLU A 439 -49.79 2.84 -5.66
CA GLU A 439 -48.39 2.59 -5.27
C GLU A 439 -47.96 3.30 -3.97
N LEU A 440 -48.57 4.45 -3.63
CA LEU A 440 -48.28 5.15 -2.37
C LEU A 440 -48.88 4.44 -1.14
N LEU A 441 -50.01 3.74 -1.30
CA LEU A 441 -50.72 3.07 -0.21
C LEU A 441 -49.85 2.03 0.55
N PRO A 442 -49.14 1.10 -0.12
CA PRO A 442 -48.20 0.17 0.52
C PRO A 442 -47.02 0.87 1.22
N VAL A 443 -46.48 1.93 0.62
CA VAL A 443 -45.32 2.67 1.16
C VAL A 443 -45.67 3.36 2.48
N PHE A 444 -46.88 3.92 2.59
CA PHE A 444 -47.37 4.50 3.85
C PHE A 444 -47.78 3.44 4.88
N ALA A 445 -48.38 2.32 4.44
CA ALA A 445 -48.74 1.21 5.34
C ALA A 445 -47.49 0.58 6.00
N ALA A 446 -46.39 0.44 5.25
CA ALA A 446 -45.11 -0.06 5.78
C ALA A 446 -44.44 0.90 6.79
N ARG A 447 -44.75 2.20 6.75
CA ARG A 447 -44.26 3.20 7.71
C ARG A 447 -45.18 3.37 8.93
N ALA A 448 -46.48 3.11 8.80
CA ALA A 448 -47.43 3.19 9.92
C ALA A 448 -47.38 1.98 10.87
N GLY A 449 -46.71 0.90 10.47
CA GLY A 449 -46.47 -0.30 11.28
C GLY A 449 -45.13 -0.34 12.03
N ARG A 450 -44.41 0.78 12.17
CA ARG A 450 -43.19 0.89 13.00
C ARG A 450 -43.38 1.87 14.15
#